data_AF-A0A847FZL8-F1
#
_entry.id   AF-A0A847FZL8-F1
#
_cell.length_a   1.000
_cell.length_b   1.000
_cell.length_c   1.000
_cell.angle_alpha   90.00
_cell.angle_beta   90.00
_cell.angle_gamma   90.00
#
_symmetry.space_group_name_H-M   'P 1'
#
loop_
_entity.id
_entity.type
_entity.pdbx_description
1 polymer ?
#
loop_
_entity_poly.entity_id
_entity_poly.type
_entity_poly.pdbx_seq_one_letter_code
_entity_poly.pdbx_strand_id
1 'polypeptide(L)'
;MYLCYVDESGTPESSGNTSHFVLAGIAIPIWHWQNYEKEIIAIQKKYELEGTEIHTAWILRPYHEQTLIKDFEKMKHSQRRTEVESFRKRELLRLQRVKDNKRYKQVKKNYEKTNQYIHLTWQERNNYIKDIGKCVSGWKSARL
;
A
#
# COMPACT_ATOMS: atom_id res chain seq x y z
N MET A 1 31.51 0.24 -0.82
CA MET A 1 30.58 0.99 -1.70
C MET A 1 29.19 0.91 -1.09
N TYR A 2 28.47 2.03 -1.05
CA TYR A 2 27.10 2.13 -0.53
C TYR A 2 26.12 2.36 -1.68
N LEU A 3 24.94 1.76 -1.58
CA LEU A 3 23.75 2.16 -2.32
C LEU A 3 23.01 3.15 -1.44
N CYS A 4 22.88 4.39 -1.92
CA CYS A 4 22.14 5.44 -1.22
C CYS A 4 20.84 5.68 -1.98
N TYR A 5 19.73 5.61 -1.27
CA TYR A 5 18.41 5.93 -1.80
C TYR A 5 17.84 7.09 -1.00
N VAL A 6 17.23 8.06 -1.68
CA VAL A 6 16.55 9.20 -1.07
C VAL A 6 15.18 9.30 -1.73
N ASP A 7 14.15 9.50 -0.92
CA ASP A 7 12.79 9.71 -1.38
C ASP A 7 12.12 10.83 -0.58
N GLU A 8 11.15 11.46 -1.22
CA GLU A 8 10.38 12.57 -0.67
C GLU A 8 8.90 12.22 -0.53
N SER A 9 8.28 12.73 0.53
CA SER A 9 6.85 12.62 0.73
C SER A 9 6.25 13.98 1.06
N GLY A 10 5.22 14.36 0.30
CA GLY A 10 4.57 15.66 0.39
C GLY A 10 4.93 16.59 -0.78
N THR A 11 4.37 17.79 -0.77
CA THR A 11 4.69 18.86 -1.73
C THR A 11 5.60 19.89 -1.05
N PRO A 12 6.75 20.24 -1.63
CA PRO A 12 7.68 21.20 -1.02
C PRO A 12 7.16 22.65 -1.06
N GLU A 13 6.12 22.94 -1.86
CA GLU A 13 5.56 24.28 -1.93
C GLU A 13 4.75 24.66 -0.68
N SER A 14 4.89 25.92 -0.23
CA SER A 14 4.15 26.47 0.91
C SER A 14 2.64 26.55 0.70
N SER A 15 2.16 26.52 -0.55
CA SER A 15 0.75 26.44 -0.93
C SER A 15 0.27 25.01 -1.22
N GLY A 16 1.09 24.01 -0.87
CA GLY A 16 0.83 22.61 -1.15
C GLY A 16 -0.38 22.02 -0.42
N ASN A 17 -0.90 20.92 -0.95
CA ASN A 17 -2.05 20.21 -0.36
C ASN A 17 -1.68 19.38 0.88
N THR A 18 -0.39 19.31 1.24
CA THR A 18 0.11 18.57 2.40
C THR A 18 0.73 19.53 3.41
N SER A 19 0.36 19.39 4.69
CA SER A 19 0.93 20.19 5.78
C SER A 19 2.36 19.82 6.17
N HIS A 20 2.91 18.77 5.57
CA HIS A 20 4.23 18.24 5.89
C HIS A 20 4.96 17.86 4.60
N PHE A 21 6.27 18.08 4.59
CA PHE A 21 7.20 17.60 3.58
C PHE A 21 8.32 16.85 4.31
N VAL A 22 8.59 15.62 3.91
CA VAL A 22 9.64 14.77 4.51
C VAL A 22 10.58 14.31 3.41
N LEU A 23 11.87 14.49 3.63
CA LEU A 23 12.93 13.88 2.84
C LEU A 23 13.59 12.81 3.72
N ALA A 24 13.63 11.56 3.24
CA ALA A 24 14.24 10.46 3.97
C ALA A 24 15.23 9.73 3.06
N GLY A 25 16.43 9.47 3.60
CA GLY A 25 17.47 8.72 2.93
C GLY A 25 17.76 7.41 3.67
N ILE A 26 18.19 6.39 2.93
CA ILE A 26 18.81 5.19 3.50
C ILE A 26 20.07 4.85 2.72
N ALA A 27 21.16 4.60 3.44
CA ALA A 27 22.42 4.12 2.87
C ALA A 27 22.66 2.67 3.32
N ILE A 28 22.87 1.79 2.34
CA ILE A 28 23.06 0.34 2.54
C ILE A 28 24.39 -0.07 1.90
N PRO A 29 25.30 -0.77 2.60
CA PRO A 29 26.48 -1.32 1.95
C PRO A 29 26.07 -2.33 0.87
N ILE A 30 26.62 -2.21 -0.34
CA ILE A 30 26.09 -2.94 -1.51
C ILE A 30 26.06 -4.47 -1.32
N TRP A 31 27.01 -5.03 -0.57
CA TRP A 31 27.06 -6.48 -0.30
C TRP A 31 25.92 -6.98 0.59
N HIS A 32 25.22 -6.11 1.30
CA HIS A 32 24.01 -6.46 2.06
C HIS A 32 22.72 -6.35 1.23
N TRP A 33 22.74 -5.65 0.09
CA TRP A 33 21.54 -5.34 -0.71
C TRP A 33 20.70 -6.58 -1.01
N GLN A 34 21.31 -7.62 -1.59
CA GLN A 34 20.59 -8.84 -1.97
C GLN A 34 20.00 -9.59 -0.77
N ASN A 35 20.63 -9.50 0.42
CA ASN A 35 20.10 -10.15 1.61
C ASN A 35 18.89 -9.38 2.16
N TYR A 36 18.98 -8.06 2.20
CA TYR A 36 17.87 -7.19 2.61
C TYR A 36 16.68 -7.29 1.66
N GLU A 37 16.93 -7.38 0.35
CA GLU A 37 15.88 -7.63 -0.64
C GLU A 37 15.17 -8.97 -0.39
N LYS A 38 15.90 -10.05 -0.11
CA LYS A 38 15.30 -11.36 0.22
C LYS A 38 14.45 -11.30 1.49
N GLU A 39 14.87 -10.55 2.51
CA GLU A 39 14.09 -10.36 3.74
C GLU A 39 12.75 -9.66 3.45
N ILE A 40 12.76 -8.61 2.63
CA ILE A 40 11.53 -7.91 2.21
C ILE A 40 10.63 -8.84 1.38
N ILE A 41 11.20 -9.57 0.42
CA ILE A 41 10.45 -10.52 -0.42
C ILE A 41 9.81 -11.62 0.45
N ALA A 42 10.51 -12.12 1.48
CA ALA A 42 9.95 -13.12 2.39
C ALA A 42 8.69 -12.59 3.13
N ILE A 43 8.71 -11.32 3.55
CA ILE A 43 7.54 -10.67 4.15
C ILE A 43 6.44 -10.49 3.10
N GLN A 44 6.76 -10.00 1.89
CA GLN A 44 5.78 -9.83 0.82
C GLN A 44 5.06 -11.15 0.48
N LYS A 45 5.79 -12.26 0.40
CA LYS A 45 5.22 -13.60 0.17
C LYS A 45 4.19 -14.00 1.22
N LYS A 46 4.46 -13.73 2.50
CA LYS A 46 3.52 -14.01 3.61
C LYS A 46 2.16 -13.34 3.40
N TYR A 47 2.12 -12.18 2.73
CA TYR A 47 0.89 -11.41 2.49
C TYR A 47 0.39 -11.49 1.03
N GLU A 48 0.97 -12.37 0.20
CA GLU A 48 0.64 -12.48 -1.24
C GLU A 48 0.83 -11.15 -1.99
N LEU A 49 1.92 -10.43 -1.67
CA LEU A 49 2.30 -9.12 -2.24
C LEU A 49 3.69 -9.14 -2.90
N GLU A 50 4.21 -10.31 -3.30
CA GLU A 50 5.51 -10.40 -3.98
C GLU A 50 5.54 -9.56 -5.26
N GLY A 51 6.62 -8.79 -5.47
CA GLY A 51 6.78 -7.92 -6.63
C GLY A 51 5.87 -6.68 -6.64
N THR A 52 5.10 -6.47 -5.56
CA THR A 52 4.28 -5.28 -5.40
C THR A 52 5.08 -4.16 -4.74
N GLU A 53 5.01 -2.95 -5.30
CA GLU A 53 5.57 -1.76 -4.68
C GLU A 53 4.85 -1.43 -3.35
N ILE A 54 5.60 -0.97 -2.34
CA ILE A 54 5.08 -0.72 -0.99
C ILE A 54 4.70 0.76 -0.87
N HIS A 55 3.43 1.06 -1.14
CA HIS A 55 2.89 2.40 -0.90
C HIS A 55 2.16 2.47 0.44
N THR A 56 2.88 2.78 1.52
CA THR A 56 2.34 2.85 2.90
C THR A 56 1.06 3.67 3.01
N ALA A 57 0.99 4.83 2.35
CA ALA A 57 -0.19 5.70 2.36
C ALA A 57 -1.44 5.06 1.71
N TRP A 58 -1.26 4.28 0.63
CA TRP A 58 -2.37 3.56 -0.01
C TRP A 58 -2.76 2.33 0.82
N ILE A 59 -1.77 1.60 1.33
CA ILE A 59 -1.97 0.38 2.13
C ILE A 59 -2.72 0.67 3.44
N LEU A 60 -2.40 1.75 4.15
CA LEU A 60 -2.99 2.03 5.47
C LEU A 60 -4.33 2.79 5.40
N ARG A 61 -4.73 3.27 4.23
CA ARG A 61 -6.01 3.98 4.07
C ARG A 61 -7.20 3.05 4.34
N PRO A 62 -8.27 3.52 5.01
CA PRO A 62 -9.51 2.76 5.12
C PRO A 62 -10.09 2.42 3.74
N TYR A 63 -10.44 1.15 3.51
CA TYR A 63 -11.13 0.71 2.30
C TYR A 63 -12.60 0.52 2.64
N HIS A 64 -13.41 1.53 2.38
CA HIS A 64 -14.81 1.54 2.79
C HIS A 64 -15.61 0.38 2.17
N GLU A 65 -15.26 -0.04 0.97
CA GLU A 65 -15.89 -1.19 0.32
C GLU A 65 -15.74 -2.49 1.11
N GLN A 66 -14.64 -2.68 1.85
CA GLN A 66 -14.43 -3.89 2.67
C GLN A 66 -15.41 -3.93 3.86
N THR A 67 -15.76 -2.76 4.42
CA THR A 67 -16.70 -2.68 5.56
C THR A 67 -18.14 -2.99 5.16
N LEU A 68 -18.43 -3.00 3.86
CA LEU A 68 -19.76 -3.26 3.30
C LEU A 68 -19.92 -4.71 2.83
N ILE A 69 -18.86 -5.52 2.87
CA ILE A 69 -18.90 -6.94 2.53
C ILE A 69 -19.10 -7.73 3.82
N LYS A 70 -20.22 -8.46 3.89
CA LYS A 70 -20.58 -9.26 5.06
C LYS A 70 -19.53 -10.35 5.32
N ASP A 71 -19.12 -10.50 6.58
CA ASP A 71 -18.15 -11.53 7.02
C ASP A 71 -16.79 -11.48 6.28
N PHE A 72 -16.39 -10.31 5.76
CA PHE A 72 -15.15 -10.13 4.98
C PHE A 72 -13.90 -10.70 5.66
N GLU A 73 -13.74 -10.48 6.96
CA GLU A 73 -12.61 -10.98 7.76
C GLU A 73 -12.54 -12.51 7.81
N LYS A 74 -13.67 -13.22 7.66
CA LYS A 74 -13.73 -14.70 7.69
C LYS A 74 -13.46 -15.34 6.34
N MET A 75 -13.44 -14.56 5.26
CA MET A 75 -13.23 -15.05 3.90
C MET A 75 -11.75 -15.35 3.63
N LYS A 76 -11.49 -16.23 2.66
CA LYS A 76 -10.14 -16.44 2.10
C LYS A 76 -9.75 -15.26 1.21
N HIS A 77 -8.44 -15.03 1.02
CA HIS A 77 -7.93 -13.95 0.17
C HIS A 77 -8.55 -13.88 -1.22
N SER A 78 -8.71 -15.03 -1.90
CA SER A 78 -9.32 -15.10 -3.24
C SER A 78 -10.79 -14.69 -3.26
N GLN A 79 -11.54 -15.04 -2.21
CA GLN A 79 -12.94 -14.64 -2.04
C GLN A 79 -13.04 -13.15 -1.75
N ARG A 80 -12.22 -12.64 -0.82
CA ARG A 80 -12.14 -11.20 -0.51
C ARG A 80 -11.88 -10.37 -1.75
N ARG A 81 -10.91 -10.78 -2.59
CA ARG A 81 -10.60 -10.11 -3.85
C ARG A 81 -11.79 -10.08 -4.79
N THR A 82 -12.42 -11.23 -5.03
CA THR A 82 -13.62 -11.34 -5.90
C THR A 82 -14.77 -10.46 -5.42
N GLU A 83 -15.06 -10.44 -4.12
CA GLU A 83 -16.14 -9.64 -3.54
C GLU A 83 -15.86 -8.14 -3.65
N VAL A 84 -14.62 -7.71 -3.33
CA VAL A 84 -14.21 -6.31 -3.46
C VAL A 84 -14.25 -5.85 -4.91
N GLU A 85 -13.72 -6.64 -5.85
CA GLU A 85 -13.78 -6.29 -7.28
C GLU A 85 -15.22 -6.17 -7.78
N SER A 86 -16.09 -7.08 -7.33
CA SER A 86 -17.52 -7.05 -7.68
C SER A 86 -18.21 -5.81 -7.11
N PHE A 87 -17.90 -5.44 -5.87
CA PHE A 87 -18.38 -4.20 -5.26
C PHE A 87 -17.91 -2.98 -6.06
N ARG A 88 -16.61 -2.89 -6.34
CA ARG A 88 -15.99 -1.75 -7.05
C ARG A 88 -16.60 -1.57 -8.44
N LYS A 89 -16.82 -2.67 -9.19
CA LYS A 89 -17.49 -2.63 -10.49
C LYS A 89 -18.90 -2.04 -10.39
N ARG A 90 -19.72 -2.51 -9.44
CA ARG A 90 -21.08 -1.98 -9.22
C ARG A 90 -21.07 -0.50 -8.85
N GLU A 91 -20.15 -0.08 -7.98
CA GLU A 91 -20.06 1.33 -7.56
C GLU A 91 -19.63 2.25 -8.69
N LEU A 92 -18.65 1.84 -9.51
CA LEU A 92 -18.25 2.61 -10.70
C LEU A 92 -19.41 2.74 -11.70
N LEU A 93 -20.18 1.67 -11.94
CA LEU A 93 -21.38 1.71 -12.78
C LEU A 93 -22.46 2.64 -12.20
N ARG A 94 -22.68 2.60 -10.88
CA ARG A 94 -23.62 3.49 -10.19
C ARG A 94 -23.22 4.95 -10.36
N LEU A 95 -21.94 5.28 -10.17
CA LEU A 95 -21.39 6.63 -10.32
C LEU A 95 -21.51 7.15 -11.77
N GLN A 96 -21.32 6.28 -12.76
CA GLN A 96 -21.56 6.64 -14.17
C GLN A 96 -23.03 6.96 -14.44
N ARG A 97 -23.97 6.17 -13.90
CA ARG A 97 -25.41 6.38 -14.09
C ARG A 97 -25.90 7.70 -13.49
N VAL A 98 -25.41 8.05 -12.30
CA VAL A 98 -25.75 9.33 -11.65
C VAL A 98 -24.96 10.53 -12.21
N LYS A 99 -24.11 10.32 -13.22
CA LYS A 99 -23.30 11.34 -13.91
C LYS A 99 -22.37 12.15 -12.98
N ASP A 100 -21.95 11.57 -11.85
CA ASP A 100 -20.99 12.20 -10.94
C ASP A 100 -19.54 11.96 -11.42
N ASN A 101 -19.16 12.68 -12.47
CA ASN A 101 -17.88 12.51 -13.15
C ASN A 101 -16.66 12.81 -12.25
N LYS A 102 -16.78 13.77 -11.33
CA LYS A 102 -15.69 14.13 -10.42
C LYS A 102 -15.42 12.99 -9.44
N ARG A 103 -16.48 12.49 -8.77
CA ARG A 103 -16.35 11.38 -7.84
C ARG A 103 -15.96 10.09 -8.55
N TYR A 104 -16.50 9.82 -9.73
CA TYR A 104 -16.12 8.67 -10.56
C TYR A 104 -14.61 8.62 -10.80
N LYS A 105 -14.02 9.72 -11.29
CA LYS A 105 -12.57 9.79 -11.55
C LYS A 105 -11.74 9.56 -10.29
N GLN A 106 -12.13 10.17 -9.17
CA GLN A 106 -11.42 10.01 -7.90
C GLN A 106 -11.50 8.58 -7.35
N VAL A 107 -12.71 7.98 -7.37
CA VAL A 107 -12.94 6.61 -6.89
C VAL A 107 -12.19 5.61 -7.76
N LYS A 108 -12.24 5.77 -9.09
CA LYS A 108 -11.48 4.94 -10.02
C LYS A 108 -9.98 4.98 -9.75
N LYS A 109 -9.41 6.18 -9.59
CA LYS A 109 -7.98 6.36 -9.23
C LYS A 109 -7.64 5.66 -7.91
N ASN A 110 -8.48 5.81 -6.89
CA ASN A 110 -8.26 5.16 -5.60
C ASN A 110 -8.29 3.63 -5.73
N TYR A 111 -9.24 3.08 -6.50
CA TYR A 111 -9.32 1.64 -6.74
C TYR A 111 -8.09 1.10 -7.46
N GLU A 112 -7.60 1.80 -8.49
CA GLU A 112 -6.36 1.45 -9.20
C GLU A 112 -5.17 1.42 -8.23
N LYS A 113 -5.01 2.44 -7.39
CA LYS A 113 -3.88 2.55 -6.44
C LYS A 113 -3.91 1.55 -5.30
N THR A 114 -5.07 0.96 -5.01
CA THR A 114 -5.24 0.02 -3.88
C THR A 114 -5.46 -1.42 -4.33
N ASN A 115 -5.53 -1.67 -5.64
CA ASN A 115 -5.95 -2.94 -6.22
C ASN A 115 -5.12 -4.14 -5.75
N GLN A 116 -3.82 -3.94 -5.56
CA GLN A 116 -2.93 -5.03 -5.14
C GLN A 116 -3.20 -5.52 -3.71
N TYR A 117 -3.84 -4.71 -2.86
CA TYR A 117 -3.97 -4.97 -1.42
C TYR A 117 -5.38 -5.36 -0.99
N ILE A 118 -6.34 -5.47 -1.91
CA ILE A 118 -7.77 -5.60 -1.56
C ILE A 118 -8.15 -6.93 -0.93
N HIS A 119 -7.32 -7.95 -1.09
CA HIS A 119 -7.50 -9.25 -0.42
C HIS A 119 -7.11 -9.21 1.06
N LEU A 120 -6.36 -8.19 1.47
CA LEU A 120 -5.94 -8.01 2.85
C LEU A 120 -6.95 -7.18 3.63
N THR A 121 -7.21 -7.61 4.86
CA THR A 121 -8.02 -6.88 5.82
C THR A 121 -7.29 -5.65 6.35
N TRP A 122 -7.99 -4.76 7.05
CA TRP A 122 -7.33 -3.61 7.64
C TRP A 122 -6.25 -4.04 8.65
N GLN A 123 -6.53 -5.07 9.45
CA GLN A 123 -5.56 -5.60 10.42
C GLN A 123 -4.35 -6.23 9.72
N GLU A 124 -4.57 -7.02 8.66
CA GLU A 124 -3.49 -7.63 7.88
C GLU A 124 -2.61 -6.58 7.20
N ARG A 125 -3.19 -5.51 6.64
CA ARG A 125 -2.42 -4.39 6.07
C ARG A 125 -1.59 -3.66 7.11
N ASN A 126 -2.12 -3.45 8.31
CA ASN A 126 -1.35 -2.89 9.42
C ASN A 126 -0.20 -3.81 9.83
N ASN A 127 -0.46 -5.10 9.95
CA ASN A 127 0.58 -6.08 10.30
C ASN A 127 1.66 -6.16 9.23
N TYR A 128 1.30 -6.08 7.94
CA TYR A 128 2.26 -6.03 6.84
C TYR A 128 3.23 -4.85 6.98
N ILE A 129 2.71 -3.63 7.19
CA ILE A 129 3.58 -2.45 7.36
C ILE A 129 4.42 -2.55 8.63
N LYS A 130 3.88 -3.09 9.72
CA LYS A 130 4.65 -3.32 10.96
C LYS A 130 5.77 -4.34 10.76
N ASP A 131 5.52 -5.44 10.05
CA ASP A 131 6.51 -6.46 9.75
C ASP A 131 7.64 -5.88 8.90
N ILE A 132 7.31 -5.09 7.87
CA ILE A 132 8.30 -4.36 7.04
C ILE A 132 9.11 -3.40 7.90
N GLY A 133 8.46 -2.55 8.71
CA GLY A 133 9.15 -1.60 9.58
C GLY A 133 10.08 -2.28 10.58
N LYS A 134 9.65 -3.40 11.16
CA LYS A 134 10.49 -4.20 12.06
C LYS A 134 11.72 -4.78 11.35
N CYS A 135 11.55 -5.30 10.14
CA CYS A 135 12.66 -5.82 9.33
C CYS A 135 13.69 -4.72 9.04
N VAL A 136 13.26 -3.58 8.49
CA VAL A 136 14.16 -2.46 8.17
C VAL A 136 14.85 -1.92 9.43
N SER A 137 14.14 -1.83 10.57
CA SER A 137 14.75 -1.40 11.84
C SER A 137 15.84 -2.35 12.36
N GLY A 138 15.85 -3.61 11.91
CA GLY A 138 16.84 -4.61 12.26
C GLY A 138 18.13 -4.53 11.43
N TRP A 139 18.16 -3.73 10.35
CA TRP A 139 19.31 -3.62 9.46
C TRP A 139 20.44 -2.80 10.09
N LYS A 140 21.24 -3.46 10.94
CA LYS A 140 22.37 -2.85 11.67
C LYS A 140 23.42 -2.18 10.77
N SER A 141 23.52 -2.62 9.52
CA SER A 141 24.48 -2.07 8.55
C SER A 141 23.92 -0.88 7.76
N ALA A 142 22.61 -0.62 7.81
CA ALA A 142 22.00 0.52 7.16
C ALA A 142 22.20 1.81 7.99
N ARG A 143 22.16 2.97 7.32
CA ARG A 143 22.23 4.30 7.94
C ARG A 143 21.09 5.17 7.39
N LEU A 144 20.48 5.97 8.27
CA LEU A 144 19.49 7.00 7.94
C LEU A 144 20.15 8.38 8.05
#